data_AF-A0AAU6YVU0-F1
#
_entry.id   AF-A0AAU6YVU0-F1
#
_cell.length_a   1.000
_cell.length_b   1.000
_cell.length_c   1.000
_cell.angle_alpha   90.00
_cell.angle_beta   90.00
_cell.angle_gamma   90.00
#
_symmetry.space_group_name_H-M   'P 1'
#
loop_
_entity.id
_entity.type
_entity.pdbx_description
1 polymer ?
#
loop_
_entity_poly.entity_id
_entity_poly.type
_entity_poly.pdbx_seq_one_letter_code
_entity_poly.pdbx_strand_id
1 'polypeptide(L)'
;MEPFTDPITPPLSIAQVEPTVFGEPQLSSPGSNQATTDMLALQETLLAAVVTRVGEVEAAEWALDQAKAACEVQIAAALAAGVPADQIADAAGVQAPAVDDAAEDRGPA
;
A
#
# COMPACT_ATOMS: atom_id res chain seq x y z
N MET A 1 9.46 -30.92 77.17
CA MET A 1 10.47 -29.84 77.18
C MET A 1 9.72 -28.54 77.38
N GLU A 2 10.17 -27.79 78.36
CA GLU A 2 9.59 -26.53 78.86
C GLU A 2 9.64 -25.37 77.85
N PRO A 3 8.80 -24.34 78.06
CA PRO A 3 8.59 -23.22 77.14
C PRO A 3 9.64 -22.12 77.30
N PHE A 4 9.87 -21.33 76.26
CA PHE A 4 10.54 -20.03 76.38
C PHE A 4 9.52 -18.93 76.10
N THR A 5 9.02 -18.33 77.18
CA THR A 5 8.24 -17.10 77.18
C THR A 5 9.13 -15.89 77.45
N ASP A 6 8.84 -14.83 76.67
CA ASP A 6 8.77 -13.42 77.09
C ASP A 6 10.06 -12.64 77.40
N PRO A 7 9.98 -11.29 77.50
CA PRO A 7 9.15 -10.32 76.78
C PRO A 7 10.01 -9.11 76.34
N ILE A 8 9.40 -8.02 75.84
CA ILE A 8 9.66 -6.60 76.20
C ILE A 8 9.09 -5.72 75.08
N THR A 9 7.85 -5.30 75.27
CA THR A 9 7.37 -3.95 74.88
C THR A 9 7.65 -3.05 76.10
N PRO A 10 8.09 -1.78 75.95
CA PRO A 10 7.15 -0.64 75.82
C PRO A 10 7.78 0.63 75.15
N PRO A 11 7.14 1.83 75.13
CA PRO A 11 5.72 2.18 75.29
C PRO A 11 5.11 2.92 74.08
N LEU A 12 3.80 3.08 74.16
CA LEU A 12 2.94 4.01 73.40
C LEU A 12 3.37 5.48 73.59
N SER A 13 3.40 6.30 72.53
CA SER A 13 2.99 7.71 72.63
C SER A 13 2.66 8.33 71.27
N ILE A 14 1.63 9.18 71.30
CA ILE A 14 0.73 9.59 70.22
C ILE A 14 1.26 10.83 69.50
N ALA A 15 1.32 10.80 68.17
CA ALA A 15 1.26 12.00 67.33
C ALA A 15 0.18 11.78 66.26
N GLN A 16 -1.03 12.23 66.57
CA GLN A 16 -2.06 12.47 65.55
C GLN A 16 -1.56 13.60 64.63
N VAL A 17 -1.42 13.35 63.33
CA VAL A 17 -1.33 14.41 62.32
C VAL A 17 -2.05 13.95 61.03
N GLU A 18 -3.30 14.39 60.90
CA GLU A 18 -4.06 14.91 59.73
C GLU A 18 -3.66 14.55 58.26
N PRO A 19 -4.64 14.59 57.32
CA PRO A 19 -4.71 13.77 56.13
C PRO A 19 -3.87 14.32 54.97
N THR A 20 -2.99 13.47 54.43
CA THR A 20 -2.41 13.75 53.11
C THR A 20 -3.26 13.09 52.04
N VAL A 21 -4.03 13.94 51.36
CA VAL A 21 -4.60 13.74 50.01
C VAL A 21 -3.83 12.66 49.25
N PHE A 22 -4.49 11.53 48.98
CA PHE A 22 -4.03 10.61 47.94
C PHE A 22 -4.15 11.35 46.61
N GLY A 23 -3.06 11.97 46.18
CA GLY A 23 -2.87 12.36 44.79
C GLY A 23 -2.82 11.08 43.99
N GLU A 24 -3.89 10.79 43.27
CA GLU A 24 -3.96 9.75 42.26
C GLU A 24 -2.76 9.92 41.33
N PRO A 25 -1.85 8.94 41.18
CA PRO A 25 -0.79 9.06 40.21
C PRO A 25 -1.44 9.05 38.83
N GLN A 26 -1.54 10.21 38.19
CA GLN A 26 -1.79 10.25 36.76
C GLN A 26 -0.65 9.50 36.07
N LEU A 27 -0.94 8.26 35.70
CA LEU A 27 -0.17 7.53 34.71
C LEU A 27 -0.41 8.23 33.37
N SER A 28 0.43 9.24 33.09
CA SER A 28 0.60 9.73 31.73
C SER A 28 1.03 8.55 30.86
N SER A 29 0.11 7.99 30.08
CA SER A 29 0.36 6.85 29.20
C SER A 29 1.31 7.29 28.07
N PRO A 30 2.56 6.80 28.01
CA PRO A 30 3.52 7.24 26.98
C PRO A 30 3.22 6.67 25.58
N GLY A 31 2.25 5.75 25.46
CA GLY A 31 2.03 4.99 24.23
C GLY A 31 1.08 5.62 23.19
N SER A 32 0.33 6.66 23.55
CA SER A 32 -0.78 7.13 22.69
C SER A 32 -0.35 8.01 21.51
N ASN A 33 0.72 8.79 21.64
CA ASN A 33 1.18 9.69 20.56
C ASN A 33 2.11 9.00 19.57
N GLN A 34 2.77 7.91 20.00
CA GLN A 34 3.66 7.16 19.13
C GLN A 34 2.86 6.29 18.15
N ALA A 35 1.84 5.58 18.64
CA ALA A 35 0.96 4.78 17.79
C ALA A 35 0.22 5.61 16.71
N THR A 36 -0.19 6.83 17.02
CA THR A 36 -0.82 7.73 16.04
C THR A 36 0.18 8.26 15.02
N THR A 37 1.42 8.54 15.44
CA THR A 37 2.51 8.94 14.54
C THR A 37 2.91 7.80 13.60
N ASP A 38 3.03 6.58 14.12
CA ASP A 38 3.35 5.38 13.34
C ASP A 38 2.26 5.06 12.32
N MET A 39 0.99 5.23 12.69
CA MET A 39 -0.14 5.06 11.78
C MET A 39 -0.14 6.11 10.66
N LEU A 40 0.17 7.37 10.96
CA LEU A 40 0.30 8.43 9.95
C LEU A 40 1.46 8.13 8.99
N ALA A 41 2.62 7.72 9.50
CA ALA A 41 3.76 7.35 8.68
C ALA A 41 3.46 6.15 7.75
N LEU A 42 2.71 5.16 8.25
CA LEU A 42 2.23 4.05 7.43
C LEU A 42 1.25 4.53 6.34
N GLN A 43 0.33 5.41 6.67
CA GLN A 43 -0.62 5.98 5.71
C GLN A 43 0.10 6.74 4.60
N GLU A 44 1.07 7.58 4.94
CA GLU A 44 1.89 8.31 3.97
C GLU A 44 2.68 7.37 3.06
N THR A 45 3.28 6.32 3.64
CA THR A 45 4.01 5.30 2.90
C THR A 45 3.11 4.54 1.92
N LEU A 46 1.90 4.14 2.37
CA LEU A 46 0.94 3.47 1.52
C LEU A 46 0.44 4.38 0.40
N LEU A 47 0.16 5.65 0.70
CA LEU A 47 -0.26 6.62 -0.31
C LEU A 47 0.83 6.83 -1.36
N ALA A 48 2.09 6.99 -0.94
CA ALA A 48 3.22 7.12 -1.85
C ALA A 48 3.40 5.87 -2.74
N ALA A 49 3.23 4.68 -2.16
CA ALA A 49 3.26 3.43 -2.91
C ALA A 49 2.14 3.37 -3.95
N VAL A 50 0.90 3.71 -3.57
CA VAL A 50 -0.25 3.73 -4.49
C VAL A 50 -0.02 4.71 -5.63
N VAL A 51 0.39 5.95 -5.34
CA VAL A 51 0.65 6.97 -6.37
C VAL A 51 1.75 6.50 -7.34
N THR A 52 2.81 5.88 -6.81
CA THR A 52 3.87 5.32 -7.65
C THR A 52 3.34 4.22 -8.58
N ARG A 53 2.53 3.30 -8.04
CA ARG A 53 1.94 2.22 -8.85
C ARG A 53 0.98 2.75 -9.90
N VAL A 54 0.21 3.80 -9.61
CA VAL A 54 -0.66 4.45 -10.60
C VAL A 54 0.17 5.01 -11.75
N GLY A 55 1.25 5.75 -11.46
CA GLY A 55 2.11 6.28 -12.52
C GLY A 55 2.78 5.19 -13.37
N GLU A 56 3.14 4.05 -12.77
CA GLU A 56 3.66 2.90 -13.52
C GLU A 56 2.62 2.26 -14.44
N VAL A 57 1.36 2.16 -14.00
CA VAL A 57 0.26 1.65 -14.82
C VAL A 57 -0.02 2.61 -15.98
N GLU A 58 -0.12 3.91 -15.71
CA GLU A 58 -0.32 4.92 -16.76
C GLU A 58 0.82 4.89 -17.80
N ALA A 59 2.07 4.72 -17.36
CA ALA A 59 3.20 4.58 -18.27
C ALA A 59 3.13 3.29 -19.10
N ALA A 60 2.68 2.18 -18.50
CA ALA A 60 2.50 0.92 -19.21
C ALA A 60 1.36 0.98 -20.23
N GLU A 61 0.24 1.63 -19.89
CA GLU A 61 -0.88 1.89 -20.79
C GLU A 61 -0.42 2.73 -21.99
N TRP A 62 0.31 3.82 -21.72
CA TRP A 62 0.84 4.65 -22.80
C TRP A 62 1.80 3.87 -23.71
N ALA A 63 2.69 3.05 -23.13
CA ALA A 63 3.60 2.22 -23.92
C ALA A 63 2.85 1.18 -24.76
N LEU A 64 1.77 0.61 -24.23
CA LEU A 64 0.89 -0.31 -24.95
C LEU A 64 0.19 0.39 -26.13
N ASP A 65 -0.34 1.59 -25.92
CA ASP A 65 -0.99 2.38 -26.98
C ASP A 65 -0.01 2.68 -28.11
N GLN A 66 1.23 3.06 -27.79
CA GLN A 66 2.27 3.29 -28.79
C GLN A 66 2.65 2.02 -29.55
N ALA A 67 2.76 0.90 -28.85
CA ALA A 67 3.04 -0.39 -29.47
C ALA A 67 1.90 -0.83 -30.41
N LYS A 68 0.64 -0.63 -29.99
CA LYS A 68 -0.55 -0.90 -30.80
C LYS A 68 -0.54 -0.05 -32.08
N ALA A 69 -0.37 1.27 -31.95
CA ALA A 69 -0.31 2.18 -33.09
C ALA A 69 0.82 1.83 -34.07
N ALA A 70 2.00 1.45 -33.56
CA ALA A 70 3.10 1.00 -34.39
C ALA A 70 2.80 -0.33 -35.11
N CYS A 71 2.08 -1.24 -34.47
CA CYS A 71 1.65 -2.50 -35.06
C CYS A 71 0.62 -2.27 -36.18
N GLU A 72 -0.39 -1.42 -35.95
CA GLU A 72 -1.39 -1.04 -36.96
C GLU A 72 -0.74 -0.43 -38.20
N VAL A 73 0.26 0.44 -38.03
CA VAL A 73 1.04 1.01 -39.15
C VAL A 73 1.72 -0.08 -39.96
N GLN A 74 2.32 -1.07 -39.30
CA GLN A 74 3.02 -2.18 -39.96
C GLN A 74 2.05 -3.11 -40.68
N ILE A 75 0.91 -3.41 -40.06
CA ILE A 75 -0.18 -4.20 -40.67
C ILE A 75 -0.66 -3.51 -41.95
N ALA A 76 -0.99 -2.22 -41.86
CA ALA A 76 -1.43 -1.44 -43.02
C ALA A 76 -0.38 -1.40 -44.14
N ALA A 77 0.90 -1.25 -43.79
CA ALA A 77 1.99 -1.27 -44.77
C ALA A 77 2.14 -2.65 -45.44
N ALA A 78 2.00 -3.74 -44.68
CA ALA A 78 2.06 -5.10 -45.21
C ALA A 78 0.88 -5.40 -46.15
N LEU A 79 -0.34 -5.01 -45.76
CA LEU A 79 -1.54 -5.11 -46.60
C LEU A 79 -1.37 -4.30 -47.89
N ALA A 80 -0.87 -3.07 -47.81
CA ALA A 80 -0.59 -2.22 -48.98
C ALA A 80 0.50 -2.81 -49.90
N ALA A 81 1.44 -3.57 -49.35
CA ALA A 81 2.43 -4.33 -50.11
C ALA A 81 1.87 -5.64 -50.71
N GLY A 82 0.59 -5.95 -50.48
CA GLY A 82 -0.09 -7.13 -51.01
C GLY A 82 0.12 -8.40 -50.19
N VAL A 83 0.61 -8.30 -48.95
CA VAL A 83 0.71 -9.46 -48.06
C VAL A 83 -0.71 -9.85 -47.60
N PRO A 84 -1.13 -11.12 -47.77
CA PRO A 84 -2.46 -11.56 -47.32
C PRO A 84 -2.63 -11.46 -45.80
N ALA A 85 -3.82 -11.07 -45.35
CA ALA A 85 -4.14 -10.92 -43.92
C ALA A 85 -3.88 -12.20 -43.10
N ASP A 86 -4.15 -13.39 -43.67
CA ASP A 86 -3.87 -14.67 -43.01
C ASP A 86 -2.38 -14.86 -42.68
N GLN A 87 -1.48 -14.43 -43.58
CA GLN A 87 -0.03 -14.53 -43.34
C GLN A 87 0.45 -13.53 -42.30
N ILE A 88 -0.17 -12.35 -42.24
CA ILE A 88 0.11 -11.34 -41.21
C ILE A 88 -0.38 -11.84 -39.85
N ALA A 89 -1.57 -12.42 -39.81
CA ALA A 89 -2.18 -12.98 -38.61
C ALA A 89 -1.35 -14.14 -38.03
N ASP A 90 -0.93 -15.07 -38.90
CA ASP A 90 -0.05 -16.18 -38.53
C ASP A 90 1.29 -15.66 -37.96
N ALA A 91 1.89 -14.64 -38.58
CA ALA A 91 3.15 -14.06 -38.10
C ALA A 91 3.00 -13.32 -36.77
N ALA A 92 1.86 -12.67 -36.54
CA ALA A 92 1.55 -11.97 -35.30
C ALA A 92 0.99 -12.91 -34.20
N GLY A 93 0.72 -14.18 -34.52
CA GLY A 93 0.11 -15.13 -33.60
C GLY A 93 -1.33 -14.77 -33.20
N VAL A 94 -2.04 -14.05 -34.07
CA VAL A 94 -3.43 -13.61 -33.87
C VAL A 94 -4.33 -14.24 -34.94
N GLN A 95 -5.65 -14.06 -34.79
CA GLN A 95 -6.60 -14.49 -35.82
C GLN A 95 -6.73 -13.40 -36.89
N ALA A 96 -6.92 -13.80 -38.15
CA ALA A 96 -7.14 -12.90 -39.30
C ALA A 96 -8.14 -11.74 -39.07
N PRO A 97 -9.31 -11.93 -38.43
CA PRO A 97 -10.23 -10.82 -38.16
C PRO A 97 -9.61 -9.69 -37.30
N ALA A 98 -8.63 -9.98 -36.44
CA ALA A 98 -7.94 -8.96 -35.66
C ALA A 98 -7.01 -8.07 -36.52
N VAL A 99 -6.60 -8.55 -37.69
CA VAL A 99 -5.80 -7.81 -38.68
C VAL A 99 -6.69 -6.86 -39.47
N ASP A 100 -7.91 -7.29 -39.79
CA ASP A 100 -8.91 -6.46 -40.49
C ASP A 100 -9.39 -5.31 -39.59
N ASP A 101 -9.71 -5.58 -38.32
CA ASP A 101 -10.09 -4.54 -37.34
C ASP A 101 -8.98 -3.48 -37.17
N ALA A 102 -7.71 -3.92 -37.16
CA ALA A 102 -6.55 -3.03 -37.07
C ALA A 102 -6.33 -2.18 -38.33
N ALA A 103 -6.84 -2.63 -39.49
CA ALA A 103 -6.79 -1.88 -40.74
C ALA A 103 -7.97 -0.90 -40.87
N GLU A 104 -9.14 -1.22 -40.30
CA GLU A 104 -10.37 -0.43 -40.38
C GLU A 104 -10.44 0.75 -39.40
N ASP A 105 -9.72 0.70 -38.26
CA ASP A 105 -9.65 1.80 -37.27
C ASP A 105 -9.04 3.10 -37.84
N ARG A 106 -8.54 3.06 -39.09
CA ARG A 106 -8.21 4.22 -39.93
C ARG A 106 -9.32 4.55 -40.95
N GLY A 107 -10.53 4.86 -40.47
CA GLY A 107 -11.52 5.59 -41.27
C GLY A 107 -10.97 6.96 -41.73
N PRO A 108 -11.41 7.50 -42.90
CA PRO A 108 -10.74 8.63 -43.55
C PRO A 108 -10.77 9.90 -42.68
N ALA A 109 -9.59 10.49 -42.50
CA ALA A 109 -9.41 11.84 -41.95
C ALA A 109 -9.80 12.93 -42.96
#